data_AF-A0A511DTB1-F1
#
_entry.id   AF-A0A511DTB1-F1
#
_cell.length_a   1.000
_cell.length_b   1.000
_cell.length_c   1.000
_cell.angle_alpha   90.00
_cell.angle_beta   90.00
_cell.angle_gamma   90.00
#
_symmetry.space_group_name_H-M   'P 1'
#
loop_
_entity.id
_entity.type
_entity.pdbx_description
1 polymer ?
#
loop_
_entity_poly.entity_id
_entity_poly.type
_entity_poly.pdbx_seq_one_letter_code
_entity_poly.pdbx_strand_id
1 'polypeptide(L)'
;MKRIISWIKSGSPKEIKIGVTVLIVAVMAFGIAGITEVVNRHEYASEPQVVDNSMSDSEDMSNEDDESEESTDEDDEDSYQDTLNEFQPLAYEIADELETMNNKTTKVWNSAIYDDYVTVNGATYTDFNKALEALFEQWTESGRLTKLQDKKEKLDNLFDDLAQNASDYSSDFENRKQLYDDIKSYYQLVTDPNGNYQTYMDNTTEANNKVGTDFQ
;
A
#
# COMPACT_ATOMS: atom_id res chain seq x y z
N MET A 1 -73.22 34.03 -5.71
CA MET A 1 -73.52 33.04 -4.66
C MET A 1 -72.22 32.63 -3.99
N LYS A 2 -72.17 32.69 -2.64
CA LYS A 2 -71.35 31.94 -1.64
C LYS A 2 -69.82 31.81 -1.92
N ARG A 3 -68.90 32.59 -1.31
CA ARG A 3 -68.24 32.44 0.03
C ARG A 3 -68.05 30.96 0.45
N ILE A 4 -66.84 30.49 0.79
CA ILE A 4 -66.25 30.51 2.15
C ILE A 4 -64.72 30.19 2.12
N ILE A 5 -64.04 30.78 3.10
CA ILE A 5 -62.62 30.78 3.54
C ILE A 5 -62.16 29.42 4.11
N SER A 6 -60.87 29.06 3.99
CA SER A 6 -60.08 28.59 5.16
C SER A 6 -58.58 28.50 4.87
N TRP A 7 -57.81 29.04 5.81
CA TRP A 7 -56.36 29.07 5.92
C TRP A 7 -55.97 28.01 6.95
N ILE A 8 -55.05 27.10 6.63
CA ILE A 8 -54.44 26.20 7.64
C ILE A 8 -52.93 26.29 7.51
N LYS A 9 -52.32 27.03 8.44
CA LYS A 9 -51.00 26.71 9.00
C LYS A 9 -51.15 25.44 9.83
N SER A 10 -50.28 24.45 9.62
CA SER A 10 -49.63 23.67 10.69
C SER A 10 -48.96 22.42 10.10
N GLY A 11 -47.69 22.21 10.46
CA GLY A 11 -47.10 20.88 10.53
C GLY A 11 -46.01 20.60 9.51
N SER A 12 -44.82 21.13 9.74
CA SER A 12 -43.58 20.54 9.22
C SER A 12 -43.47 19.08 9.73
N PRO A 13 -43.34 18.07 8.86
CA PRO A 13 -42.85 16.77 9.28
C PRO A 13 -41.40 16.96 9.74
N LYS A 14 -41.12 16.58 10.98
CA LYS A 14 -39.74 16.41 11.45
C LYS A 14 -39.15 15.26 10.66
N GLU A 15 -38.34 15.56 9.66
CA GLU A 15 -37.40 14.57 9.16
C GLU A 15 -36.41 14.28 10.29
N ILE A 16 -36.52 13.07 10.82
CA ILE A 16 -35.52 12.46 11.68
C ILE A 16 -34.30 12.30 10.79
N LYS A 17 -33.37 13.27 10.86
CA LYS A 17 -32.00 13.06 10.38
C LYS A 17 -31.40 12.00 11.28
N ILE A 18 -31.50 10.74 10.87
CA ILE A 18 -30.60 9.70 11.34
C ILE A 18 -29.25 10.14 10.79
N GLY A 19 -28.49 10.83 11.64
CA GLY A 19 -27.12 11.17 11.35
C GLY A 19 -26.33 9.88 11.25
N VAL A 20 -26.23 9.33 10.05
CA VAL A 20 -25.10 8.48 9.70
C VAL A 20 -23.92 9.42 9.67
N THR A 21 -23.28 9.56 10.83
CA THR A 21 -21.95 10.14 10.90
C THR A 21 -21.07 9.12 10.20
N VAL A 22 -20.77 9.35 8.92
CA VAL A 22 -19.66 8.66 8.27
C VAL A 22 -18.43 9.17 8.99
N LEU A 23 -17.96 8.36 9.94
CA LEU A 23 -16.71 8.57 10.61
C LEU A 23 -15.64 8.31 9.55
N ILE A 24 -15.16 9.37 8.90
CA ILE A 24 -13.95 9.30 8.10
C ILE A 24 -12.85 8.88 9.08
N VAL A 25 -12.48 7.61 9.05
CA VAL A 25 -11.30 7.11 9.74
C VAL A 25 -10.12 7.72 9.00
N ALA A 26 -9.65 8.87 9.49
CA ALA A 26 -8.30 9.29 9.22
C ALA A 26 -7.39 8.22 9.82
N VAL A 27 -6.92 7.29 8.99
CA VAL A 27 -5.80 6.40 9.36
C VAL A 27 -4.60 7.34 9.45
N MET A 28 -4.39 7.87 10.65
CA MET A 28 -3.18 8.63 10.98
C MET A 28 -2.01 7.69 10.75
N ALA A 29 -1.16 8.07 9.80
CA ALA A 29 0.16 7.52 9.62
C ALA A 29 0.92 7.61 10.95
N PHE A 30 0.96 6.50 11.69
CA PHE A 30 1.96 6.32 12.73
C PHE A 30 3.28 6.09 12.03
N GLY A 31 4.08 7.15 11.96
CA GLY A 31 5.50 7.03 11.74
C GLY A 31 6.11 6.14 12.81
N ILE A 32 6.84 5.11 12.39
CA ILE A 32 7.81 4.47 13.26
C ILE A 32 9.16 5.06 12.89
N ALA A 33 9.59 5.98 13.76
CA ALA A 33 10.97 6.39 13.90
C ALA A 33 11.85 5.15 14.15
N GLY A 34 13.06 5.17 13.60
CA GLY A 34 13.95 4.04 13.55
C GLY A 34 14.30 3.38 14.89
N ILE A 35 14.81 2.16 14.77
CA ILE A 35 15.64 1.54 15.79
C ILE A 35 16.85 0.95 15.07
N THR A 36 17.99 1.60 15.24
CA THR A 36 19.31 1.03 14.95
C THR A 36 19.78 0.28 16.19
N GLU A 37 20.41 -0.87 15.95
CA GLU A 37 21.34 -1.62 16.82
C GLU A 37 20.81 -2.31 18.09
N VAL A 38 21.08 -3.61 18.23
CA VAL A 38 22.27 -4.11 18.95
C VAL A 38 22.27 -5.65 18.91
N VAL A 39 23.37 -6.18 18.38
CA VAL A 39 23.83 -7.58 18.52
C VAL A 39 23.84 -7.98 19.99
N ASN A 40 23.25 -9.13 20.33
CA ASN A 40 23.62 -9.84 21.56
C ASN A 40 23.82 -11.33 21.31
N ARG A 41 25.09 -11.63 21.06
CA ARG A 41 25.80 -12.89 21.22
C ARG A 41 25.42 -13.53 22.56
N HIS A 42 24.79 -14.70 22.56
CA HIS A 42 24.72 -15.49 23.78
C HIS A 42 25.99 -16.33 23.93
N GLU A 43 26.59 -16.05 25.08
CA GLU A 43 27.83 -16.50 25.66
C GLU A 43 27.79 -18.00 26.01
N TYR A 44 28.92 -18.66 25.76
CA TYR A 44 29.23 -20.01 26.23
C TYR A 44 29.13 -20.07 27.77
N ALA A 45 28.39 -21.05 28.28
CA ALA A 45 28.48 -21.50 29.67
C ALA A 45 28.71 -23.00 29.72
N SER A 46 29.99 -23.36 29.84
CA SER A 46 30.48 -24.64 30.34
C SER A 46 30.10 -24.81 31.82
N GLU A 47 29.75 -26.02 32.26
CA GLU A 47 30.17 -26.65 33.54
C GLU A 47 29.67 -28.12 33.63
N PRO A 48 30.26 -29.01 34.45
CA PRO A 48 30.70 -30.32 33.94
C PRO A 48 30.27 -31.58 34.77
N GLN A 49 30.64 -32.75 34.20
CA GLN A 49 30.80 -34.12 34.77
C GLN A 49 29.49 -34.84 35.21
N VAL A 50 29.27 -36.15 34.97
CA VAL A 50 30.08 -37.31 35.36
C VAL A 50 29.78 -38.55 34.48
N VAL A 51 30.86 -39.12 33.92
CA VAL A 51 31.25 -40.54 33.72
C VAL A 51 30.18 -41.66 33.83
N ASP A 52 29.99 -42.43 32.75
CA ASP A 52 30.17 -43.88 32.80
C ASP A 52 30.76 -44.40 31.48
N ASN A 53 31.70 -45.33 31.61
CA ASN A 53 32.63 -45.79 30.59
C ASN A 53 32.37 -47.28 30.34
N SER A 54 31.85 -47.65 29.18
CA SER A 54 31.88 -49.05 28.72
C SER A 54 32.10 -49.14 27.21
N MET A 55 33.37 -49.05 26.86
CA MET A 55 34.11 -49.78 25.81
C MET A 55 33.36 -50.90 25.07
N SER A 56 33.32 -50.79 23.73
CA SER A 56 33.48 -51.92 22.81
C SER A 56 33.85 -51.40 21.41
N ASP A 57 34.95 -51.94 20.90
CA ASP A 57 35.58 -51.67 19.60
C ASP A 57 34.66 -51.88 18.39
N SER A 58 34.78 -51.03 17.36
CA SER A 58 35.33 -51.43 16.05
C SER A 58 35.27 -50.28 15.04
N GLU A 59 36.40 -50.09 14.37
CA GLU A 59 36.67 -49.18 13.25
C GLU A 59 35.60 -49.28 12.13
N ASP A 60 35.08 -48.13 11.69
CA ASP A 60 35.03 -47.84 10.25
C ASP A 60 35.10 -46.32 10.04
N MET A 61 35.90 -45.95 9.04
CA MET A 61 36.38 -44.61 8.74
C MET A 61 35.56 -44.06 7.56
N SER A 62 35.47 -42.73 7.49
CA SER A 62 35.03 -41.91 6.34
C SER A 62 33.54 -41.95 5.97
N ASN A 63 32.83 -40.89 6.35
CA ASN A 63 32.28 -39.89 5.42
C ASN A 63 31.49 -38.85 6.25
N GLU A 64 32.21 -37.84 6.74
CA GLU A 64 31.62 -36.54 7.03
C GLU A 64 32.21 -35.56 6.02
N ASP A 65 31.37 -34.58 5.70
CA ASP A 65 31.58 -33.40 4.87
C ASP A 65 31.10 -33.50 3.42
N ASP A 66 30.27 -32.51 3.05
CA ASP A 66 29.89 -32.03 1.71
C ASP A 66 28.50 -32.37 1.12
N GLU A 67 27.40 -32.25 1.89
CA GLU A 67 26.05 -32.19 1.28
C GLU A 67 25.01 -31.28 2.01
N SER A 68 25.42 -30.36 2.89
CA SER A 68 24.46 -29.57 3.70
C SER A 68 24.46 -28.05 3.50
N GLU A 69 25.20 -27.51 2.52
CA GLU A 69 25.16 -26.07 2.19
C GLU A 69 24.46 -25.80 0.84
N GLU A 70 24.43 -26.75 -0.09
CA GLU A 70 23.84 -26.54 -1.43
C GLU A 70 22.30 -26.55 -1.44
N SER A 71 21.64 -27.25 -0.51
CA SER A 71 20.18 -27.35 -0.49
C SER A 71 19.46 -26.09 0.00
N THR A 72 20.12 -25.27 0.83
CA THR A 72 19.52 -24.04 1.37
C THR A 72 19.60 -22.89 0.38
N ASP A 73 20.67 -22.83 -0.40
CA ASP A 73 20.89 -21.75 -1.37
C ASP A 73 19.95 -21.86 -2.57
N GLU A 74 19.66 -23.09 -3.05
CA GLU A 74 18.67 -23.33 -4.11
C GLU A 74 17.23 -23.02 -3.63
N ASP A 75 16.89 -23.40 -2.39
CA ASP A 75 15.57 -23.12 -1.80
C ASP A 75 15.33 -21.59 -1.61
N ASP A 76 16.37 -20.84 -1.25
CA ASP A 76 16.32 -19.38 -1.10
C ASP A 76 16.23 -18.66 -2.47
N GLU A 77 16.92 -19.17 -3.50
CA GLU A 77 16.81 -18.66 -4.88
C GLU A 77 15.40 -18.87 -5.45
N ASP A 78 14.83 -20.07 -5.35
CA ASP A 78 13.48 -20.37 -5.83
C ASP A 78 12.43 -19.50 -5.13
N SER A 79 12.56 -19.32 -3.81
CA SER A 79 11.69 -18.44 -3.02
C SER A 79 11.78 -16.96 -3.44
N TYR A 80 13.00 -16.46 -3.69
CA TYR A 80 13.19 -15.09 -4.17
C TYR A 80 12.54 -14.89 -5.55
N GLN A 81 12.77 -15.81 -6.50
CA GLN A 81 12.21 -15.71 -7.85
C GLN A 81 10.68 -15.84 -7.86
N ASP A 82 10.11 -16.74 -7.06
CA ASP A 82 8.65 -16.87 -6.94
C ASP A 82 8.01 -15.60 -6.36
N THR A 83 8.63 -15.04 -5.31
CA THR A 83 8.19 -13.77 -4.73
C THR A 83 8.28 -12.63 -5.76
N LEU A 84 9.35 -12.59 -6.55
CA LEU A 84 9.56 -11.62 -7.62
C LEU A 84 8.49 -11.71 -8.70
N ASN A 85 8.13 -12.94 -9.10
CA ASN A 85 7.10 -13.25 -10.09
C ASN A 85 5.70 -12.80 -9.64
N GLU A 86 5.45 -12.70 -8.33
CA GLU A 86 4.22 -12.09 -7.79
C GLU A 86 4.33 -10.57 -7.59
N PHE A 87 5.50 -10.08 -7.17
CA PHE A 87 5.73 -8.68 -6.86
C PHE A 87 5.57 -7.78 -8.09
N GLN A 88 6.24 -8.10 -9.20
CA GLN A 88 6.25 -7.27 -10.40
C GLN A 88 4.86 -7.03 -11.01
N PRO A 89 4.03 -8.06 -11.30
CA PRO A 89 2.71 -7.84 -11.85
C PRO A 89 1.80 -7.07 -10.88
N LEU A 90 1.90 -7.33 -9.58
CA LEU A 90 1.13 -6.59 -8.58
C LEU A 90 1.53 -5.11 -8.51
N ALA A 91 2.83 -4.83 -8.53
CA ALA A 91 3.38 -3.48 -8.59
C ALA A 91 2.84 -2.72 -9.81
N TYR A 92 2.85 -3.37 -10.99
CA TYR A 92 2.29 -2.81 -12.22
C TYR A 92 0.79 -2.53 -12.10
N GLU A 93 0.02 -3.48 -11.58
CA GLU A 93 -1.43 -3.29 -11.37
C GLU A 93 -1.74 -2.11 -10.42
N ILE A 94 -0.92 -1.90 -9.39
CA ILE A 94 -1.06 -0.76 -8.49
C ILE A 94 -0.73 0.53 -9.24
N ALA A 95 0.37 0.58 -9.98
CA ALA A 95 0.79 1.75 -10.74
C ALA A 95 -0.26 2.19 -11.78
N ASP A 96 -0.83 1.25 -12.55
CA ASP A 96 -1.88 1.50 -13.54
C ASP A 96 -3.17 2.05 -12.89
N GLU A 97 -3.54 1.50 -11.74
CA GLU A 97 -4.69 1.94 -10.96
C GLU A 97 -4.49 3.36 -10.40
N LEU A 98 -3.29 3.65 -9.89
CA LEU A 98 -2.88 4.98 -9.42
C LEU A 98 -2.87 6.00 -10.56
N GLU A 99 -2.34 5.66 -11.73
CA GLU A 99 -2.37 6.53 -12.91
C GLU A 99 -3.81 6.83 -13.33
N THR A 100 -4.67 5.81 -13.36
CA THR A 100 -6.09 5.98 -13.69
C THR A 100 -6.78 6.92 -12.71
N MET A 101 -6.53 6.75 -11.41
CA MET A 101 -7.07 7.63 -10.37
C MET A 101 -6.50 9.05 -10.48
N ASN A 102 -5.19 9.21 -10.66
CA ASN A 102 -4.53 10.50 -10.82
C ASN A 102 -5.09 11.30 -12.01
N ASN A 103 -5.23 10.64 -13.17
CA ASN A 103 -5.80 11.24 -14.37
C ASN A 103 -7.24 11.71 -14.13
N LYS A 104 -8.03 10.91 -13.39
CA LYS A 104 -9.41 11.27 -13.05
C LYS A 104 -9.48 12.44 -12.06
N THR A 105 -8.65 12.43 -11.02
CA THR A 105 -8.51 13.54 -10.06
C THR A 105 -8.15 14.83 -10.77
N THR A 106 -7.10 14.80 -11.60
CA THR A 106 -6.64 15.95 -12.38
C THR A 106 -7.75 16.51 -13.28
N LYS A 107 -8.49 15.64 -13.97
CA LYS A 107 -9.62 16.05 -14.80
C LYS A 107 -10.76 16.70 -13.99
N VAL A 108 -11.14 16.10 -12.86
CA VAL A 108 -12.21 16.65 -12.01
C VAL A 108 -11.80 18.01 -11.45
N TRP A 109 -10.57 18.11 -10.97
CA TRP A 109 -10.01 19.33 -10.41
C TRP A 109 -9.91 20.44 -11.47
N ASN A 110 -9.40 20.11 -12.67
CA ASN A 110 -9.30 21.04 -13.79
C ASN A 110 -10.66 21.58 -14.21
N SER A 111 -11.64 20.69 -14.48
CA SER A 111 -12.97 21.12 -14.92
C SER A 111 -13.71 21.96 -13.87
N ALA A 112 -13.54 21.66 -12.58
CA ALA A 112 -14.11 22.49 -11.52
C ALA A 112 -13.51 23.91 -11.47
N ILE A 113 -12.28 24.11 -11.95
CA ILE A 113 -11.60 25.42 -11.97
C ILE A 113 -11.89 26.18 -13.28
N TYR A 114 -11.86 25.51 -14.43
CA TYR A 114 -11.83 26.17 -15.74
C TYR A 114 -13.09 26.00 -16.60
N ASP A 115 -13.91 24.97 -16.36
CA ASP A 115 -15.06 24.63 -17.21
C ASP A 115 -16.42 25.02 -16.60
N ASP A 116 -16.42 25.96 -15.65
CA ASP A 116 -17.54 26.41 -14.81
C ASP A 116 -18.13 25.35 -13.86
N TYR A 117 -18.13 24.07 -14.24
CA TYR A 117 -18.58 22.97 -13.41
C TYR A 117 -18.04 21.59 -13.84
N VAL A 118 -18.15 20.63 -12.93
CA VAL A 118 -17.91 19.21 -13.20
C VAL A 118 -19.04 18.36 -12.64
N THR A 119 -19.37 17.26 -13.32
CA THR A 119 -20.34 16.28 -12.83
C THR A 119 -19.64 15.06 -12.26
N VAL A 120 -19.89 14.77 -10.97
CA VAL A 120 -19.39 13.60 -10.24
C VAL A 120 -20.58 12.91 -9.59
N ASN A 121 -20.70 11.59 -9.77
CA ASN A 121 -21.82 10.78 -9.27
C ASN A 121 -23.23 11.39 -9.58
N GLY A 122 -23.41 11.97 -10.77
CA GLY A 122 -24.68 12.59 -11.19
C GLY A 122 -24.98 13.97 -10.59
N ALA A 123 -24.15 14.49 -9.69
CA ALA A 123 -24.26 15.83 -9.13
C ALA A 123 -23.25 16.80 -9.77
N THR A 124 -23.63 18.07 -9.88
CA THR A 124 -22.80 19.12 -10.49
C THR A 124 -22.13 19.98 -9.41
N TYR A 125 -20.83 20.21 -9.57
CA TYR A 125 -19.99 20.94 -8.64
C TYR A 125 -19.28 22.09 -9.35
N THR A 126 -19.32 23.27 -8.75
CA THR A 126 -18.55 24.47 -9.17
C THR A 126 -17.42 24.79 -8.20
N ASP A 127 -17.34 24.05 -7.09
CA ASP A 127 -16.28 24.15 -6.08
C ASP A 127 -15.42 22.90 -6.19
N PHE A 128 -14.11 23.09 -6.37
CA PHE A 128 -13.20 21.98 -6.62
C PHE A 128 -13.05 21.05 -5.41
N ASN A 129 -13.08 21.58 -4.17
CA ASN A 129 -12.93 20.74 -2.98
C ASN A 129 -14.13 19.79 -2.86
N LYS A 130 -15.35 20.29 -3.10
CA LYS A 130 -16.55 19.46 -3.11
C LYS A 130 -16.57 18.44 -4.24
N ALA A 131 -16.06 18.80 -5.41
CA ALA A 131 -15.95 17.87 -6.53
C ALA A 131 -14.97 16.72 -6.23
N LEU A 132 -13.84 17.02 -5.57
CA LEU A 132 -12.87 16.02 -5.10
C LEU A 132 -13.45 15.14 -4.00
N GLU A 133 -14.11 15.73 -2.99
CA GLU A 133 -14.79 14.98 -1.91
C GLU A 133 -15.78 13.97 -2.51
N ALA A 134 -16.62 14.40 -3.44
CA ALA A 134 -17.57 13.53 -4.13
C ALA A 134 -16.90 12.42 -4.97
N LEU A 135 -15.72 12.70 -5.54
CA LEU A 135 -14.96 11.71 -6.31
C LEU A 135 -14.43 10.60 -5.38
N PHE A 136 -13.87 10.97 -4.23
CA PHE A 136 -13.35 10.03 -3.25
C PHE A 136 -14.45 9.27 -2.52
N GLU A 137 -15.60 9.90 -2.28
CA GLU A 137 -16.80 9.21 -1.80
C GLU A 137 -17.24 8.14 -2.81
N GLN A 138 -17.32 8.48 -4.10
CA GLN A 138 -17.65 7.50 -5.15
C GLN A 138 -16.65 6.32 -5.19
N TRP A 139 -15.36 6.58 -5.00
CA TRP A 139 -14.35 5.51 -4.95
C TRP A 139 -14.43 4.67 -3.69
N THR A 140 -14.81 5.27 -2.57
CA THR A 140 -15.09 4.56 -1.32
C THR A 140 -16.31 3.65 -1.48
N GLU A 141 -17.43 4.18 -1.98
CA GLU A 141 -18.68 3.44 -2.18
C GLU A 141 -18.54 2.27 -3.16
N SER A 142 -17.73 2.44 -4.21
CA SER A 142 -17.43 1.37 -5.18
C SER A 142 -16.40 0.35 -4.69
N GLY A 143 -15.81 0.56 -3.51
CA GLY A 143 -14.75 -0.28 -2.94
C GLY A 143 -13.42 -0.17 -3.68
N ARG A 144 -13.24 0.84 -4.53
CA ARG A 144 -12.01 1.07 -5.30
C ARG A 144 -10.82 1.34 -4.39
N LEU A 145 -10.99 2.22 -3.40
CA LEU A 145 -9.94 2.52 -2.42
C LEU A 145 -9.56 1.30 -1.56
N THR A 146 -10.56 0.53 -1.10
CA THR A 146 -10.31 -0.70 -0.33
C THR A 146 -9.51 -1.71 -1.14
N LYS A 147 -9.90 -1.99 -2.39
CA LYS A 147 -9.15 -2.92 -3.26
C LYS A 147 -7.72 -2.44 -3.51
N LEU A 148 -7.52 -1.14 -3.71
CA LEU A 148 -6.19 -0.57 -3.89
C LEU A 148 -5.34 -0.67 -2.61
N GLN A 149 -5.95 -0.48 -1.43
CA GLN A 149 -5.30 -0.72 -0.15
C GLN A 149 -4.92 -2.19 0.03
N ASP A 150 -5.83 -3.14 -0.24
CA ASP A 150 -5.55 -4.57 -0.13
C ASP A 150 -4.36 -4.99 -1.02
N LYS A 151 -4.29 -4.45 -2.25
CA LYS A 151 -3.15 -4.66 -3.15
C LYS A 151 -1.85 -4.08 -2.58
N LYS A 152 -1.89 -2.87 -2.02
CA LYS A 152 -0.73 -2.25 -1.38
C LYS A 152 -0.23 -3.07 -0.19
N GLU A 153 -1.12 -3.57 0.65
CA GLU A 153 -0.76 -4.45 1.77
C GLU A 153 -0.12 -5.77 1.28
N LYS A 154 -0.65 -6.35 0.20
CA LYS A 154 -0.01 -7.51 -0.44
C LYS A 154 1.38 -7.15 -0.99
N LEU A 155 1.55 -5.98 -1.59
CA LEU A 155 2.85 -5.52 -2.11
C LEU A 155 3.86 -5.32 -0.98
N ASP A 156 3.43 -4.77 0.17
CA ASP A 156 4.29 -4.62 1.36
C ASP A 156 4.80 -5.99 1.83
N ASN A 157 3.91 -6.99 1.94
CA ASN A 157 4.32 -8.34 2.35
C ASN A 157 5.31 -8.98 1.37
N LEU A 158 5.03 -8.89 0.05
CA LEU A 158 5.94 -9.42 -0.97
C LEU A 158 7.31 -8.72 -0.94
N PHE A 159 7.35 -7.42 -0.64
CA PHE A 159 8.61 -6.70 -0.50
C PHE A 159 9.40 -7.17 0.72
N ASP A 160 8.72 -7.41 1.85
CA ASP A 160 9.34 -7.95 3.06
C ASP A 160 9.88 -9.38 2.82
N ASP A 161 9.19 -10.19 2.04
CA ASP A 161 9.64 -11.53 1.63
C ASP A 161 10.84 -11.47 0.68
N LEU A 162 10.86 -10.54 -0.29
CA LEU A 162 12.03 -10.30 -1.14
C LEU A 162 13.26 -9.90 -0.31
N ALA A 163 13.08 -9.02 0.69
CA ALA A 163 14.17 -8.53 1.52
C ALA A 163 14.80 -9.62 2.39
N GLN A 164 14.02 -10.62 2.81
CA GLN A 164 14.51 -11.76 3.58
C GLN A 164 15.43 -12.67 2.76
N ASN A 165 15.18 -12.79 1.45
CA ASN A 165 15.85 -13.74 0.55
C ASN A 165 16.86 -13.05 -0.41
N ALA A 166 17.27 -11.80 -0.12
CA ALA A 166 18.04 -10.96 -1.06
C ALA A 166 19.57 -11.14 -1.01
N SER A 167 20.13 -12.07 -0.22
CA SER A 167 21.56 -12.15 0.10
C SER A 167 22.49 -12.16 -1.12
N ASP A 168 22.09 -12.84 -2.19
CA ASP A 168 22.87 -12.96 -3.43
C ASP A 168 22.36 -12.07 -4.58
N TYR A 169 21.25 -11.36 -4.39
CA TYR A 169 20.53 -10.60 -5.43
C TYR A 169 20.65 -9.09 -5.29
N SER A 170 21.72 -8.58 -4.67
CA SER A 170 21.78 -7.20 -4.19
C SER A 170 21.40 -6.14 -5.24
N SER A 171 21.84 -6.26 -6.50
CA SER A 171 21.49 -5.26 -7.52
C SER A 171 20.03 -5.34 -7.99
N ASP A 172 19.46 -6.55 -8.09
CA ASP A 172 18.07 -6.70 -8.51
C ASP A 172 17.11 -6.29 -7.38
N PHE A 173 17.45 -6.66 -6.15
CA PHE A 173 16.73 -6.24 -4.96
C PHE A 173 16.71 -4.71 -4.80
N GLU A 174 17.85 -4.02 -4.99
CA GLU A 174 17.88 -2.55 -4.92
C GLU A 174 16.96 -1.89 -5.98
N ASN A 175 16.87 -2.46 -7.19
CA ASN A 175 15.91 -1.98 -8.19
C ASN A 175 14.45 -2.21 -7.75
N ARG A 176 14.13 -3.36 -7.14
CA ARG A 176 12.77 -3.63 -6.61
C ARG A 176 12.44 -2.75 -5.42
N LYS A 177 13.42 -2.45 -4.58
CA LYS A 177 13.29 -1.51 -3.47
C LYS A 177 12.99 -0.10 -3.98
N GLN A 178 13.69 0.36 -5.01
CA GLN A 178 13.41 1.68 -5.62
C GLN A 178 11.97 1.74 -6.15
N LEU A 179 11.56 0.74 -6.95
CA LEU A 179 10.19 0.63 -7.46
C LEU A 179 9.14 0.62 -6.33
N TYR A 180 9.39 -0.14 -5.26
CA TYR A 180 8.52 -0.19 -4.09
C TYR A 180 8.37 1.17 -3.40
N ASP A 181 9.48 1.85 -3.15
CA ASP A 181 9.53 3.17 -2.51
C ASP A 181 8.80 4.23 -3.37
N ASP A 182 8.97 4.20 -4.69
CA ASP A 182 8.32 5.12 -5.62
C ASP A 182 6.82 4.84 -5.79
N ILE A 183 6.39 3.56 -5.83
CA ILE A 183 4.96 3.21 -5.79
C ILE A 183 4.31 3.71 -4.50
N LYS A 184 4.96 3.56 -3.34
CA LYS A 184 4.41 4.05 -2.06
C LYS A 184 4.28 5.56 -2.04
N SER A 185 5.28 6.26 -2.55
CA SER A 185 5.24 7.72 -2.68
C SER A 185 4.10 8.15 -3.61
N TYR A 186 3.93 7.48 -4.75
CA TYR A 186 2.85 7.77 -5.69
C TYR A 186 1.47 7.46 -5.08
N TYR A 187 1.34 6.33 -4.40
CA TYR A 187 0.13 5.93 -3.68
C TYR A 187 -0.33 7.03 -2.73
N GLN A 188 0.57 7.56 -1.90
CA GLN A 188 0.24 8.61 -0.94
C GLN A 188 -0.27 9.87 -1.64
N LEU A 189 0.40 10.31 -2.70
CA LEU A 189 0.00 11.52 -3.44
C LEU A 189 -1.39 11.39 -4.09
N VAL A 190 -1.70 10.21 -4.64
CA VAL A 190 -2.97 9.97 -5.36
C VAL A 190 -4.13 9.69 -4.41
N THR A 191 -3.89 9.00 -3.29
CA THR A 191 -4.94 8.62 -2.34
C THR A 191 -5.20 9.68 -1.26
N ASP A 192 -4.26 10.62 -1.07
CA ASP A 192 -4.40 11.77 -0.18
C ASP A 192 -3.98 13.07 -0.89
N PRO A 193 -4.75 13.52 -1.91
CA PRO A 193 -4.42 14.70 -2.70
C PRO A 193 -4.41 15.95 -1.82
N ASN A 194 -3.28 16.63 -1.78
CA ASN A 194 -3.07 17.82 -0.97
C ASN A 194 -2.39 18.95 -1.78
N GLY A 195 -2.36 20.15 -1.19
CA GLY A 195 -1.81 21.34 -1.83
C GLY A 195 -2.79 22.00 -2.80
N ASN A 196 -2.25 22.70 -3.79
CA ASN A 196 -3.04 23.31 -4.87
C ASN A 196 -2.91 22.47 -6.14
N TYR A 197 -3.80 22.72 -7.12
CA TYR A 197 -3.84 21.98 -8.39
C TYR A 197 -2.48 21.85 -9.09
N GLN A 198 -1.68 22.92 -9.13
CA GLN A 198 -0.38 22.91 -9.78
C GLN A 198 0.61 22.01 -9.03
N THR A 199 0.72 22.19 -7.72
CA THR A 199 1.63 21.38 -6.88
C THR A 199 1.23 19.91 -6.90
N TYR A 200 -0.07 19.60 -6.86
CA TYR A 200 -0.56 18.24 -6.99
C TYR A 200 -0.11 17.61 -8.32
N MET A 201 -0.37 18.29 -9.45
CA MET A 201 0.02 17.78 -10.78
C MET A 201 1.53 17.60 -10.91
N ASP A 202 2.33 18.55 -10.44
CA ASP A 202 3.79 18.48 -10.53
C ASP A 202 4.30 17.26 -9.75
N ASN A 203 3.84 17.09 -8.51
CA ASN A 203 4.25 15.99 -7.65
C ASN A 203 3.79 14.62 -8.20
N THR A 204 2.55 14.50 -8.67
CA THR A 204 2.05 13.23 -9.20
C THR A 204 2.64 12.90 -10.57
N THR A 205 2.94 13.89 -11.41
CA THR A 205 3.65 13.68 -12.68
C THR A 205 5.07 13.19 -12.43
N GLU A 206 5.79 13.81 -11.49
CA GLU A 206 7.13 13.36 -11.11
C GLU A 206 7.11 11.93 -10.58
N ALA A 207 6.19 11.61 -9.65
CA ALA A 207 6.06 10.27 -9.09
C ALA A 207 5.69 9.22 -10.15
N ASN A 208 4.74 9.52 -11.05
CA ASN A 208 4.36 8.63 -12.15
C ASN A 208 5.54 8.34 -13.10
N ASN A 209 6.35 9.36 -13.40
CA ASN A 209 7.53 9.21 -14.25
C ASN A 209 8.62 8.35 -13.60
N LYS A 210 8.81 8.46 -12.28
CA LYS A 210 9.76 7.61 -11.54
C LYS A 210 9.33 6.14 -11.59
N VAL A 211 8.09 5.86 -11.21
CA VAL A 211 7.51 4.50 -11.29
C VAL A 211 7.62 3.95 -12.72
N GLY A 212 7.30 4.74 -13.73
CA GLY A 212 7.44 4.31 -15.13
C GLY A 212 8.87 4.10 -15.62
N THR A 213 9.86 4.71 -14.95
CA THR A 213 11.29 4.48 -15.21
C THR A 213 11.77 3.21 -14.52
N ASP A 214 11.30 2.94 -13.30
CA ASP A 214 11.69 1.76 -12.54
C ASP A 214 11.17 0.42 -13.12
N PHE A 215 10.19 0.49 -14.03
CA PHE A 215 9.72 -0.66 -14.80
C PHE A 215 10.54 -0.95 -16.09
N GLN A 216 11.49 -0.09 -16.47
CA GLN A 216 12.30 -0.22 -17.71
C GLN A 216 13.62 -0.93 -17.48
#